data_AF-A0A7S0RXH9-F1
#
_entry.id   AF-A0A7S0RXH9-F1
#
_cell.length_a   1.000
_cell.length_b   1.000
_cell.length_c   1.000
_cell.angle_alpha   90.00
_cell.angle_beta   90.00
_cell.angle_gamma   90.00
#
_symmetry.space_group_name_H-M   'P 1'
#
loop_
_entity.id
_entity.type
_entity.pdbx_description
1 polymer ?
#
loop_
_entity_poly.entity_id
_entity_poly.type
_entity_poly.pdbx_seq_one_letter_code
_entity_poly.pdbx_strand_id
1 'polypeptide(L)'
;RTYERCQTWADADLARELVGRCMNLSRPGLHVVHIAAEMAPIAKVGGLADVVAALAKAHQARGTLAEIILPKYNNIDYSQVTDLREVVDIMTPWMGTSIRTRVWTGVVDSMPVYFLEPHSK
;
A
#
# COMPACT_ATOMS: atom_id res chain seq x y z
N ARG A 1 -11.62 -15.32 -3.67
CA ARG A 1 -11.69 -16.79 -3.87
C ARG A 1 -10.46 -17.55 -3.37
N THR A 2 -9.25 -16.97 -3.35
CA THR A 2 -8.04 -17.65 -2.86
C THR A 2 -7.92 -17.63 -1.33
N TYR A 3 -8.33 -16.54 -0.68
CA TYR A 3 -8.22 -16.35 0.77
C TYR A 3 -9.04 -17.36 1.60
N GLU A 4 -10.30 -17.59 1.24
CA GLU A 4 -11.19 -18.58 1.91
C GLU A 4 -10.65 -20.02 1.81
N ARG A 5 -9.83 -20.31 0.81
CA ARG A 5 -9.29 -21.64 0.53
C ARG A 5 -8.04 -21.96 1.36
N CYS A 6 -7.34 -20.93 1.84
CA CYS A 6 -6.11 -21.06 2.63
C CYS A 6 -6.37 -20.99 4.14
N GLN A 7 -7.60 -20.70 4.58
CA GLN A 7 -7.93 -20.56 6.01
C GLN A 7 -7.75 -21.85 6.81
N THR A 8 -7.80 -23.01 6.16
CA THR A 8 -7.69 -24.33 6.80
C THR A 8 -6.29 -24.93 6.69
N TRP A 9 -5.34 -24.22 6.07
CA TRP A 9 -4.00 -24.73 5.83
C TRP A 9 -3.11 -24.47 7.05
N ALA A 10 -2.27 -25.46 7.39
CA ALA A 10 -1.21 -25.23 8.35
C ALA A 10 -0.21 -24.20 7.80
N ASP A 11 0.33 -23.35 8.68
CA ASP A 11 1.25 -22.26 8.30
C ASP A 11 2.43 -22.75 7.44
N ALA A 12 2.93 -23.96 7.71
CA ALA A 12 4.02 -24.57 6.95
C ALA A 12 3.63 -24.91 5.50
N ASP A 13 2.37 -25.29 5.25
CA ASP A 13 1.87 -25.65 3.93
C ASP A 13 1.50 -24.41 3.12
N LEU A 14 0.94 -23.39 3.79
CA LEU A 14 0.77 -22.07 3.21
C LEU A 14 2.12 -21.46 2.83
N ALA A 15 3.11 -21.53 3.72
CA ALA A 15 4.47 -21.07 3.44
C ALA A 15 5.10 -21.83 2.27
N ARG A 16 4.91 -23.15 2.16
CA ARG A 16 5.41 -23.95 1.02
C ARG A 16 4.76 -23.57 -0.30
N GLU A 17 3.45 -23.36 -0.33
CA GLU A 17 2.74 -22.92 -1.54
C GLU A 17 3.16 -21.51 -1.95
N LEU A 18 3.28 -20.60 -0.97
CA LEU A 18 3.76 -19.23 -1.20
C LEU A 18 5.20 -19.26 -1.72
N VAL A 19 6.08 -20.03 -1.08
CA VAL A 19 7.46 -20.22 -1.53
C VAL A 19 7.48 -20.83 -2.93
N GLY A 20 6.68 -21.86 -3.23
CA GLY A 20 6.59 -22.47 -4.56
C GLY A 20 6.16 -21.50 -5.65
N ARG A 21 5.24 -20.57 -5.34
CA ARG A 21 4.87 -19.45 -6.23
C ARG A 21 5.97 -18.40 -6.33
N CYS A 22 6.67 -18.16 -5.24
CA CYS A 22 7.76 -17.20 -5.13
C CYS A 22 9.10 -17.72 -5.66
N MET A 23 9.28 -19.03 -5.87
CA MET A 23 10.55 -19.62 -6.36
C MET A 23 10.90 -19.17 -7.79
N ASN A 24 9.92 -18.65 -8.54
CA ASN A 24 10.14 -18.00 -9.84
C ASN A 24 10.53 -16.51 -9.74
N LEU A 25 10.64 -15.94 -8.53
CA LEU A 25 11.13 -14.58 -8.28
C LEU A 25 12.66 -14.53 -8.23
N SER A 26 13.36 -15.39 -8.99
CA SER A 26 14.81 -15.59 -8.96
C SER A 26 15.64 -14.45 -9.59
N ARG A 27 15.00 -13.33 -9.95
CA ARG A 27 15.62 -12.01 -10.10
C ARG A 27 15.12 -11.17 -8.93
N PRO A 28 15.94 -10.34 -8.25
CA PRO A 28 15.42 -9.48 -7.18
C PRO A 28 14.17 -8.80 -7.71
N GLY A 29 13.02 -9.21 -7.16
CA GLY A 29 11.73 -8.87 -7.74
C GLY A 29 11.65 -7.35 -7.82
N LEU A 30 11.21 -6.82 -8.96
CA LEU A 30 11.00 -5.39 -9.08
C LEU A 30 10.03 -4.97 -7.95
N HIS A 31 10.42 -3.97 -7.17
CA HIS A 31 9.59 -3.37 -6.13
C HIS A 31 9.19 -1.97 -6.61
N VAL A 32 7.90 -1.80 -6.89
CA VAL A 32 7.34 -0.56 -7.42
C VAL A 32 6.59 0.15 -6.31
N VAL A 33 6.95 1.41 -6.06
CA VAL A 33 6.23 2.27 -5.12
C VAL A 33 5.60 3.41 -5.91
N HIS A 34 4.27 3.47 -5.91
CA HIS A 34 3.51 4.56 -6.51
C HIS A 34 3.34 5.68 -5.49
N ILE A 35 3.89 6.85 -5.78
CA ILE A 35 3.65 8.05 -4.98
C ILE A 35 2.68 8.93 -5.76
N ALA A 36 1.52 9.22 -5.17
CA ALA A 36 0.46 9.97 -5.85
C ALA A 36 -0.32 10.85 -4.88
N ALA A 37 -1.08 11.79 -5.43
CA ALA A 37 -2.04 12.59 -4.67
C ALA A 37 -3.44 11.95 -4.63
N GLU A 38 -3.74 11.01 -5.53
CA GLU A 38 -5.06 10.41 -5.69
C GLU A 38 -4.94 8.89 -5.84
N MET A 39 -5.92 8.17 -5.30
CA MET A 39 -6.09 6.72 -5.42
C MET A 39 -7.57 6.35 -5.29
N ALA A 40 -8.09 5.56 -6.23
CA ALA A 40 -9.43 5.01 -6.11
C ALA A 40 -9.45 3.82 -5.13
N PRO A 41 -10.52 3.65 -4.33
CA PRO A 41 -11.72 4.49 -4.26
C PRO A 41 -11.61 5.65 -3.23
N ILE A 42 -10.57 5.65 -2.39
CA ILE A 42 -10.53 6.45 -1.15
C ILE A 42 -10.27 7.95 -1.34
N ALA A 43 -9.55 8.34 -2.39
CA ALA A 43 -9.12 9.71 -2.67
C ALA A 43 -9.19 9.93 -4.18
N LYS A 44 -10.40 10.11 -4.70
CA LYS A 44 -10.67 10.20 -6.13
C LYS A 44 -11.33 11.53 -6.49
N VAL A 45 -10.65 12.33 -7.31
CA VAL A 45 -11.20 13.56 -7.91
C VAL A 45 -11.30 13.42 -9.42
N GLY A 46 -10.33 12.73 -10.05
CA GLY A 46 -10.33 12.48 -11.49
C GLY A 46 -9.79 11.10 -11.90
N GLY A 47 -9.34 11.00 -13.14
CA GLY A 47 -8.85 9.73 -13.72
C GLY A 47 -7.49 9.27 -13.18
N LEU A 48 -6.71 10.14 -12.53
CA LEU A 48 -5.42 9.77 -11.93
C LEU A 48 -5.59 8.66 -10.89
N ALA A 49 -6.62 8.79 -10.04
CA ALA A 49 -6.94 7.84 -8.99
C ALA A 49 -7.14 6.41 -9.52
N ASP A 50 -7.82 6.29 -10.66
CA ASP A 50 -8.09 5.01 -11.32
C ASP A 50 -6.81 4.42 -11.91
N VAL A 51 -5.98 5.25 -12.53
CA VAL A 51 -4.71 4.82 -13.14
C VAL A 51 -3.76 4.28 -12.07
N VAL A 52 -3.61 4.99 -10.94
CA VAL A 52 -2.74 4.57 -9.84
C VAL A 52 -3.19 3.22 -9.28
N ALA A 53 -4.48 3.08 -8.98
CA ALA A 53 -5.04 1.83 -8.45
C ALA A 53 -4.93 0.67 -9.47
N ALA A 54 -5.28 0.91 -10.73
CA ALA A 54 -5.24 -0.12 -11.77
C ALA A 54 -3.82 -0.58 -12.08
N LEU A 55 -2.86 0.35 -12.17
CA LEU A 55 -1.46 0.04 -12.46
C LEU A 55 -0.81 -0.72 -11.30
N ALA A 56 -1.03 -0.29 -10.06
CA ALA A 56 -0.46 -0.97 -8.90
C ALA A 56 -1.00 -2.41 -8.77
N LYS A 57 -2.30 -2.61 -9.02
CA LYS A 57 -2.91 -3.95 -9.10
C LYS A 57 -2.34 -4.78 -10.25
N ALA A 58 -2.09 -4.17 -11.41
CA ALA A 58 -1.48 -4.85 -12.55
C ALA A 58 -0.05 -5.32 -12.24
N HIS A 59 0.72 -4.55 -11.47
CA HIS A 59 2.03 -4.97 -10.96
C HIS A 59 1.89 -6.17 -10.02
N GLN A 60 1.02 -6.11 -9.01
CA GLN A 60 0.78 -7.24 -8.11
C GLN A 60 0.33 -8.49 -8.84
N ALA A 61 -0.59 -8.37 -9.79
CA ALA A 61 -1.08 -9.50 -10.59
C ALA A 61 0.03 -10.20 -11.40
N ARG A 62 1.12 -9.48 -11.71
CA ARG A 62 2.32 -10.00 -12.37
C ARG A 62 3.36 -10.55 -11.39
N GLY A 63 3.07 -10.60 -10.09
CA GLY A 63 4.00 -11.05 -9.04
C GLY A 63 5.06 -10.01 -8.67
N THR A 64 4.86 -8.74 -9.04
CA THR A 64 5.73 -7.61 -8.65
C THR A 64 5.21 -7.02 -7.35
N LEU A 65 6.08 -6.78 -6.36
CA LEU A 65 5.68 -6.10 -5.14
C LEU A 65 5.32 -4.65 -5.50
N ALA A 66 4.08 -4.26 -5.24
CA ALA A 66 3.59 -2.92 -5.53
C ALA A 66 2.89 -2.32 -4.30
N GLU A 67 3.33 -1.12 -3.93
CA GLU A 67 2.82 -0.34 -2.79
C GLU A 67 2.48 1.08 -3.23
N ILE A 68 1.64 1.76 -2.45
CA ILE A 68 1.18 3.12 -2.75
C ILE A 68 1.46 4.03 -1.56
N ILE A 69 1.96 5.24 -1.80
CA ILE A 69 2.12 6.30 -0.80
C ILE A 69 1.20 7.45 -1.17
N LEU A 70 0.37 7.85 -0.21
CA LEU A 70 -0.58 8.95 -0.31
C LEU A 70 -0.38 9.96 0.83
N PRO A 71 -0.66 11.25 0.60
CA PRO A 71 -0.91 12.18 1.70
C PRO A 71 -2.17 11.78 2.46
N LYS A 72 -2.15 11.91 3.80
CA LYS A 72 -3.31 11.64 4.67
C LYS A 72 -4.30 12.81 4.63
N TYR A 73 -4.99 12.98 3.51
CA TYR A 73 -5.97 14.05 3.36
C TYR A 73 -7.22 13.84 4.24
N ASN A 74 -7.90 14.96 4.54
CA ASN A 74 -9.15 14.95 5.31
C ASN A 74 -10.34 14.40 4.50
N ASN A 75 -10.25 14.37 3.17
CA ASN A 75 -11.30 13.87 2.28
C ASN A 75 -11.16 12.37 1.94
N ILE A 76 -10.23 11.66 2.60
CA ILE A 76 -10.07 10.22 2.45
C ILE A 76 -11.26 9.51 3.10
N ASP A 77 -11.88 8.59 2.36
CA ASP A 77 -12.87 7.69 2.93
C ASP A 77 -12.19 6.53 3.68
N TYR A 78 -11.93 6.74 4.97
CA TYR A 78 -11.29 5.74 5.83
C TYR A 78 -12.15 4.50 6.09
N SER A 79 -13.46 4.51 5.77
CA SER A 79 -14.30 3.32 5.91
C SER A 79 -13.88 2.19 4.95
N GLN A 80 -13.18 2.53 3.88
CA GLN A 80 -12.65 1.61 2.88
C GLN A 80 -11.18 1.24 3.11
N VAL A 81 -10.59 1.68 4.23
CA VAL A 81 -9.22 1.35 4.63
C VAL A 81 -9.28 0.31 5.74
N THR A 82 -8.68 -0.86 5.51
CA THR A 82 -8.57 -1.91 6.53
C THR A 82 -7.18 -1.90 7.16
N ASP A 83 -7.08 -2.37 8.41
CA ASP A 83 -5.84 -2.40 9.19
C ASP A 83 -5.10 -1.05 9.24
N LEU A 84 -5.85 0.06 9.39
CA LEU A 84 -5.25 1.38 9.52
C LEU A 84 -4.51 1.51 10.85
N ARG A 85 -3.19 1.66 10.81
CA ARG A 85 -2.37 1.82 12.01
C ARG A 85 -1.14 2.69 11.75
N GLU A 86 -0.68 3.37 12.80
CA GLU A 86 0.57 4.13 12.77
C GLU A 86 1.76 3.16 12.72
N VAL A 87 2.74 3.47 11.87
CA VAL A 87 3.94 2.65 11.68
C VAL A 87 5.16 3.34 12.28
N VAL A 88 5.35 4.62 11.94
CA VAL A 88 6.54 5.37 12.35
C VAL A 88 6.26 6.85 12.36
N ASP A 89 7.01 7.57 13.17
CA ASP A 89 7.03 9.02 13.24
C ASP A 89 8.42 9.53 12.87
N ILE A 90 8.51 10.33 11.80
CA ILE A 90 9.77 10.77 11.21
C ILE A 90 9.85 12.30 11.13
N MET A 91 11.06 12.85 11.18
CA MET A 91 11.31 14.25 10.88
C MET A 91 11.54 14.41 9.39
N THR A 92 10.67 15.16 8.71
CA THR A 92 10.76 15.46 7.28
C THR A 92 11.24 16.89 7.06
N PRO A 93 12.23 17.14 6.20
CA PRO A 93 12.64 18.50 5.87
C PRO A 93 11.52 19.25 5.15
N TRP A 94 11.25 20.48 5.56
CA TRP A 94 10.24 21.36 4.98
C TRP A 94 10.70 22.81 5.07
N MET A 95 10.93 23.46 3.93
CA MET A 95 11.29 24.90 3.85
C MET A 95 12.37 25.37 4.85
N GLY A 96 13.46 24.61 4.98
CA GLY A 96 14.58 24.95 5.88
C GLY A 96 14.35 24.62 7.36
N THR A 97 13.17 24.10 7.73
CA THR A 97 12.91 23.48 9.02
C THR A 97 12.70 21.97 8.86
N SER A 98 12.43 21.26 9.95
CA SER A 98 11.96 19.88 9.95
C SER A 98 10.60 19.81 10.63
N ILE A 99 9.65 19.17 9.97
CA ILE A 99 8.31 18.91 10.51
C ILE A 99 8.19 17.45 10.91
N ARG A 100 7.39 17.21 11.94
CA ARG A 100 7.09 15.86 12.42
C ARG A 100 6.03 15.25 11.50
N THR A 101 6.29 14.09 10.91
CA THR A 101 5.40 13.42 9.96
C THR A 101 5.13 12.01 10.44
N ARG A 102 3.86 11.71 10.76
CA ARG A 102 3.43 10.34 11.07
C ARG A 102 3.14 9.60 9.79
N VAL A 103 3.64 8.36 9.72
CA VAL A 103 3.39 7.44 8.62
C VAL A 103 2.43 6.38 9.12
N TRP A 104 1.30 6.27 8.45
CA TRP A 104 0.29 5.25 8.69
C TRP A 104 0.36 4.21 7.58
N THR A 105 -0.05 2.98 7.88
CA THR A 105 -0.28 1.93 6.89
C THR A 105 -1.74 1.51 6.93
N GLY A 106 -2.25 1.05 5.81
CA GLY A 106 -3.53 0.37 5.69
C GLY A 106 -3.61 -0.41 4.39
N VAL A 107 -4.69 -1.14 4.20
CA VAL A 107 -4.97 -1.88 2.97
C VAL A 107 -6.23 -1.30 2.33
N VAL A 108 -6.13 -0.98 1.05
CA VAL A 108 -7.23 -0.42 0.25
C VAL A 108 -7.37 -1.23 -1.01
N ASP A 109 -8.52 -1.86 -1.21
CA ASP A 109 -8.81 -2.65 -2.42
C ASP A 109 -7.68 -3.66 -2.74
N SER A 110 -7.24 -4.37 -1.69
CA SER A 110 -6.12 -5.33 -1.69
C SER A 110 -4.72 -4.77 -1.94
N MET A 111 -4.56 -3.45 -2.00
CA MET A 111 -3.26 -2.79 -2.14
C MET A 111 -2.76 -2.27 -0.79
N PRO A 112 -1.49 -2.49 -0.42
CA PRO A 112 -0.87 -1.82 0.72
C PRO A 112 -0.68 -0.34 0.41
N VAL A 113 -1.16 0.51 1.31
CA VAL A 113 -1.14 1.97 1.19
C VAL A 113 -0.52 2.59 2.45
N TYR A 114 0.41 3.51 2.26
CA TYR A 114 0.97 4.34 3.30
C TYR A 114 0.39 5.75 3.24
N PHE A 115 0.01 6.29 4.39
CA PHE A 115 -0.52 7.65 4.51
C PHE A 115 0.46 8.54 5.27
N LEU A 116 0.80 9.69 4.68
CA LEU A 116 1.71 10.67 5.27
C LEU A 116 0.91 11.78 5.95
N GLU A 117 1.10 11.94 7.26
CA GLU A 117 0.44 12.95 8.09
C GLU A 117 1.47 13.95 8.65
N PRO A 118 1.75 15.04 7.93
CA PRO A 118 2.62 16.09 8.42
C PRO A 118 1.94 16.90 9.53
N HIS A 119 2.67 17.17 10.61
CA HIS A 119 2.28 18.04 11.71
C HIS A 119 2.99 19.40 11.55
N SER A 120 2.51 20.20 10.60
CA SER A 120 2.87 21.63 10.52
C SER A 120 1.89 22.45 11.35
N LYS A 121 2.41 23.41 12.12
CA LYS A 121 1.59 24.42 12.81
C LYS A 121 1.00 25.42 11.83
#